data_AF-A0A1Z4UXM5-F1
#
_entry.id   AF-A0A1Z4UXM5-F1
#
_cell.length_a   1.000
_cell.length_b   1.000
_cell.length_c   1.000
_cell.angle_alpha   90.00
_cell.angle_beta   90.00
_cell.angle_gamma   90.00
#
_symmetry.space_group_name_H-M   'P 1'
#
loop_
_entity.id
_entity.type
_entity.pdbx_description
1 polymer ?
#
loop_
_entity_poly.entity_id
_entity_poly.type
_entity_poly.pdbx_seq_one_letter_code
_entity_poly.pdbx_strand_id
1 'polypeptide(L)' 'MKPMKPMKPTTIYLPEKTDANLQKLATQTGKSIPEIIQELIEDNVKHK' A
#
# COMPACT_ATOMS: atom_id res chain seq x y z
N MET A 1 11.61 -11.98 -17.41
CA MET A 1 10.82 -11.17 -16.46
C MET A 1 10.23 -12.12 -15.42
N LYS A 2 10.48 -11.92 -14.11
CA LYS A 2 9.88 -12.79 -13.08
C LYS A 2 8.37 -12.54 -13.06
N PRO A 3 7.51 -13.57 -13.16
CA PRO A 3 6.07 -13.36 -13.07
C PRO A 3 5.73 -12.88 -11.66
N MET A 4 5.06 -11.73 -11.55
CA MET A 4 4.44 -11.31 -10.30
C MET A 4 3.40 -12.38 -9.93
N LYS A 5 3.59 -13.04 -8.79
CA LYS A 5 2.57 -13.97 -8.24
C LYS A 5 1.25 -13.20 -8.13
N PRO A 6 0.12 -13.77 -8.56
CA PRO A 6 -1.17 -13.12 -8.35
C PRO A 6 -1.37 -12.92 -6.85
N MET A 7 -1.38 -11.67 -6.40
CA MET A 7 -1.66 -11.33 -5.01
C MET A 7 -3.13 -11.60 -4.74
N LYS A 8 -3.41 -12.34 -3.66
CA LYS A 8 -4.79 -12.56 -3.23
C LYS A 8 -5.34 -11.22 -2.74
N PRO A 9 -6.56 -10.82 -3.16
CA PRO A 9 -7.17 -9.61 -2.65
C PRO A 9 -7.33 -9.73 -1.13
N THR A 10 -6.89 -8.72 -0.40
CA THR A 10 -6.97 -8.64 1.06
C THR A 10 -7.69 -7.36 1.43
N THR A 11 -8.77 -7.48 2.20
CA THR A 11 -9.49 -6.32 2.73
C THR A 11 -8.85 -5.89 4.03
N ILE A 12 -8.58 -4.60 4.17
CA ILE A 12 -7.95 -3.99 5.34
C ILE A 12 -8.86 -2.87 5.82
N TYR A 13 -9.09 -2.80 7.12
CA TYR A 13 -9.85 -1.72 7.75
C TYR A 13 -8.89 -0.75 8.41
N LEU A 14 -9.02 0.52 8.06
CA LEU A 14 -8.17 1.59 8.57
C LEU A 14 -9.03 2.63 9.29
N PRO A 15 -8.46 3.29 10.33
CA PRO A 15 -9.07 4.48 10.89
C PRO A 15 -9.23 5.57 9.81
N GLU A 16 -10.31 6.35 9.89
CA GLU A 16 -10.64 7.40 8.92
C GLU A 16 -9.47 8.37 8.66
N LYS A 17 -8.77 8.78 9.72
CA LYS A 17 -7.59 9.64 9.61
C LYS A 17 -6.45 9.00 8.80
N THR A 18 -6.25 7.70 8.97
CA THR A 18 -5.21 6.95 8.25
C THR A 18 -5.59 6.79 6.78
N ASP A 19 -6.85 6.52 6.48
CA ASP A 19 -7.37 6.50 5.10
C ASP A 19 -7.19 7.85 4.40
N ALA A 20 -7.59 8.95 5.05
CA ALA A 20 -7.45 10.30 4.51
C ALA A 20 -5.97 10.66 4.22
N ASN A 21 -5.05 10.21 5.06
CA ASN A 21 -3.62 10.41 4.83
C ASN A 21 -3.11 9.59 3.64
N LEU A 22 -3.56 8.34 3.47
CA LEU A 22 -3.23 7.51 2.31
C LEU A 22 -3.75 8.11 1.00
N GLN A 23 -4.97 8.64 1.00
CA GLN A 23 -5.54 9.31 -0.18
C GLN A 23 -4.73 10.54 -0.59
N LYS A 24 -4.29 11.36 0.38
CA LYS A 24 -3.39 12.49 0.12
C LYS A 24 -2.07 12.02 -0.47
N LEU A 25 -1.46 10.98 0.11
CA LEU A 25 -0.20 10.43 -0.36
C LEU A 25 -0.31 9.86 -1.78
N ALA A 26 -1.41 9.18 -2.09
CA ALA A 26 -1.73 8.71 -3.45
C ALA A 26 -1.79 9.86 -4.45
N THR A 27 -2.45 10.95 -4.08
CA THR A 27 -2.54 12.16 -4.91
C THR A 27 -1.16 12.80 -5.13
N GLN A 28 -0.31 12.86 -4.10
CA GLN A 28 1.01 13.48 -4.18
C GLN A 28 2.02 12.65 -4.98
N THR A 29 1.95 11.33 -4.87
CA THR A 29 2.90 10.40 -5.50
C THR A 29 2.46 9.91 -6.87
N GLY A 30 1.19 10.10 -7.22
CA GLY A 30 0.57 9.55 -8.43
C GLY A 30 0.41 8.03 -8.40
N LYS A 31 0.65 7.39 -7.24
CA LYS A 31 0.51 5.94 -7.04
C LYS A 31 -0.88 5.60 -6.56
N SER A 32 -1.32 4.38 -6.84
CA SER A 32 -2.54 3.85 -6.26
C SER A 32 -2.34 3.49 -4.78
N ILE A 33 -3.42 3.52 -4.00
CA ILE A 33 -3.39 3.12 -2.58
C ILE A 33 -2.81 1.70 -2.38
N PRO A 34 -3.17 0.68 -3.19
CA PRO A 34 -2.58 -0.65 -3.07
C PRO A 34 -1.06 -0.67 -3.25
N GLU A 35 -0.51 0.11 -4.20
CA GLU A 35 0.94 0.19 -4.42
C GLU A 35 1.65 0.81 -3.21
N ILE A 36 1.08 1.89 -2.65
CA ILE A 36 1.61 2.54 -1.45
C ILE A 36 1.61 1.58 -0.26
N ILE A 37 0.48 0.88 -0.04
CA ILE A 37 0.36 -0.09 1.05
C ILE A 37 1.38 -1.22 0.88
N GLN A 38 1.55 -1.72 -0.34
CA GLN A 38 2.54 -2.76 -0.62
C GLN A 38 3.96 -2.30 -0.30
N GLU A 39 4.35 -1.09 -0.75
CA GLU A 39 5.66 -0.52 -0.46
C GLU A 39 5.90 -0.37 1.05
N LEU A 40 4.92 0.17 1.79
CA LEU A 40 5.00 0.34 3.24
C LEU A 40 5.13 -1.00 3.98
N ILE A 41 4.40 -2.03 3.55
CA ILE A 41 4.49 -3.37 4.14
C ILE A 41 5.86 -3.98 3.84
N GLU A 42 6.33 -3.88 2.59
CA GLU A 42 7.64 -4.41 2.20
C GLU A 42 8.78 -3.73 2.97
N ASP A 43 8.71 -2.41 3.15
CA ASP A 43 9.66 -1.62 3.93
C ASP A 43 9.68 -2.09 5.40
N ASN A 44 8.51 -2.17 6.03
CA ASN A 44 8.37 -2.62 7.41
C ASN A 44 8.80 -4.08 7.65
N VAL A 45 8.68 -4.95 6.63
CA VAL A 45 9.16 -6.35 6.71
C VAL A 45 10.66 -6.46 6.49
N LYS A 46 11.26 -5.62 5.62
CA LYS A 46 12.70 -5.60 5.35
C LYS A 46 13.52 -4.99 6.48
N HIS A 47 12.94 -4.04 7.21
CA HIS A 47 13.57 -3.34 8.33
C HIS A 47 13.29 -3.97 9.71
N LYS A 48 13.03 -5.28 9.73
CA LYS A 48 12.79 -6.09 10.93
C LYS A 48 13.99 -7.00 11.22
#